data_AF-A0A1S3S2A7-F1
#
_entry.id   AF-A0A1S3S2A7-F1
#
_cell.length_a   1.000
_cell.length_b   1.000
_cell.length_c   1.000
_cell.angle_alpha   90.00
_cell.angle_beta   90.00
_cell.angle_gamma   90.00
#
_symmetry.space_group_name_H-M   'P 1'
#
loop_
_entity.id
_entity.type
_entity.pdbx_description
1 polymer ?
#
loop_
_entity_poly.entity_id
_entity_poly.type
_entity_poly.pdbx_seq_one_letter_code
_entity_poly.pdbx_strand_id
1 'polypeptide(L)'
;MILGSLCVVCSFGKGRDYLLRPAGMFFAFAGLCIIISVEVMRNSTKRMIDSEETVWEQYYYSWSFECACTSFVLLVFSGLSLLIISMPQMPRNPWETCMDAEPDSMEPLD
;
A
#
# COMPACT_ATOMS: atom_id res chain seq x y z
N MET A 1 -8.00 2.98 3.02
CA MET A 1 -8.50 2.08 1.95
C MET A 1 -9.48 2.75 1.00
N ILE A 2 -10.55 3.42 1.45
CA ILE A 2 -11.60 4.01 0.56
C ILE A 2 -11.01 4.91 -0.54
N LEU A 3 -10.15 5.87 -0.19
CA LEU A 3 -9.50 6.74 -1.17
C LEU A 3 -8.61 5.96 -2.16
N GLY A 4 -7.84 4.98 -1.68
CA GLY A 4 -7.04 4.10 -2.52
C GLY A 4 -7.87 3.28 -3.51
N SER A 5 -8.99 2.69 -3.05
CA SER A 5 -9.92 1.96 -3.92
C SER A 5 -10.60 2.87 -4.94
N LEU A 6 -10.97 4.11 -4.56
CA LEU A 6 -11.52 5.09 -5.50
C LEU A 6 -10.50 5.46 -6.58
N CYS A 7 -9.23 5.66 -6.21
CA CYS A 7 -8.17 5.93 -7.18
C CYS A 7 -7.96 4.77 -8.16
N VAL A 8 -8.01 3.52 -7.68
CA VAL A 8 -7.91 2.32 -8.54
C VAL A 8 -9.11 2.22 -9.48
N VAL A 9 -10.35 2.36 -8.99
CA VAL A 9 -11.57 2.28 -9.81
C VAL A 9 -11.60 3.40 -10.85
N CYS A 10 -11.27 4.63 -10.46
CA CYS A 10 -11.18 5.76 -11.39
C CYS A 10 -10.07 5.60 -12.43
N SER A 11 -9.05 4.79 -12.14
CA SER A 11 -7.96 4.51 -13.07
C SER A 11 -8.35 3.59 -14.21
N PHE A 12 -9.35 2.72 -14.02
CA PHE A 12 -9.94 1.94 -15.12
C PHE A 12 -10.73 2.82 -16.10
N GLY A 13 -10.94 4.11 -15.78
CA GLY A 13 -11.44 5.11 -16.71
C GLY A 13 -10.38 5.52 -17.72
N LYS A 14 -10.73 5.39 -19.01
CA LYS A 14 -10.01 5.80 -20.23
C LYS A 14 -8.77 6.70 -20.00
N GLY A 15 -7.56 6.10 -20.12
CA GLY A 15 -6.28 6.82 -20.25
C GLY A 15 -5.73 7.45 -18.96
N ARG A 16 -6.10 6.95 -17.77
CA ARG A 16 -5.74 7.57 -16.48
C ARG A 16 -4.73 6.78 -15.66
N ASP A 17 -3.79 6.10 -16.32
CA ASP A 17 -2.81 5.23 -15.66
C ASP A 17 -1.87 5.98 -14.69
N TYR A 18 -1.77 7.31 -14.83
CA TYR A 18 -1.08 8.20 -13.89
C TYR A 18 -1.71 8.21 -12.48
N LEU A 19 -2.99 7.83 -12.33
CA LEU A 19 -3.66 7.77 -11.03
C LEU A 19 -3.29 6.54 -10.19
N LEU A 20 -2.71 5.49 -10.78
CA LEU A 20 -2.32 4.32 -9.99
C LEU A 20 -1.16 4.63 -9.03
N ARG A 21 -0.29 5.60 -9.37
CA ARG A 21 0.82 6.04 -8.51
C ARG A 21 0.35 6.58 -7.15
N PRO A 22 -0.55 7.58 -7.07
CA PRO A 22 -1.10 8.03 -5.79
C PRO A 22 -1.94 6.95 -5.11
N ALA A 23 -2.62 6.08 -5.87
CA ALA A 23 -3.35 4.95 -5.28
C ALA A 23 -2.42 4.02 -4.47
N GLY A 24 -1.28 3.63 -5.05
CA GLY A 24 -0.26 2.79 -4.38
C GLY A 24 0.29 3.45 -3.11
N MET A 25 0.54 4.76 -3.14
CA MET A 25 0.99 5.52 -1.96
C MET A 25 -0.05 5.50 -0.83
N PHE A 26 -1.34 5.69 -1.15
CA PHE A 26 -2.41 5.62 -0.14
C PHE A 26 -2.59 4.22 0.44
N PHE A 27 -2.36 3.16 -0.35
CA PHE A 27 -2.38 1.78 0.15
C PHE A 27 -1.22 1.49 1.11
N ALA A 28 0.00 1.92 0.77
CA ALA A 28 1.16 1.78 1.64
C ALA A 28 0.99 2.56 2.95
N PHE A 29 0.51 3.81 2.88
CA PHE A 29 0.25 4.62 4.08
C PHE A 29 -0.83 4.00 4.98
N ALA A 30 -1.90 3.46 4.39
CA ALA A 30 -2.93 2.74 5.16
C ALA A 30 -2.35 1.51 5.88
N GLY A 31 -1.43 0.77 5.25
CA GLY A 31 -0.69 -0.30 5.90
C GLY A 31 0.14 0.20 7.08
N LEU A 32 0.91 1.29 6.90
CA LEU A 32 1.69 1.89 7.99
C LEU A 32 0.81 2.35 9.17
N CYS A 33 -0.37 2.91 8.90
CA CYS A 33 -1.31 3.25 9.97
C CYS A 33 -1.74 2.02 10.77
N ILE A 34 -1.99 0.88 10.12
CA ILE A 34 -2.38 -0.36 10.80
C ILE A 34 -1.25 -0.85 11.73
N ILE A 35 0.01 -0.85 11.27
CA ILE A 35 1.12 -1.32 12.12
C ILE A 35 1.32 -0.41 13.33
N ILE A 36 1.18 0.91 13.16
CA ILE A 36 1.25 1.87 14.25
C ILE A 36 0.12 1.62 15.25
N SER A 37 -1.13 1.40 14.78
CA SER A 37 -2.25 1.06 15.66
C SER A 37 -2.02 -0.25 16.43
N VAL A 38 -1.44 -1.26 15.77
CA VAL A 38 -1.11 -2.55 16.39
C VAL A 38 -0.04 -2.39 17.48
N GLU A 39 1.00 -1.60 17.23
CA GLU A 39 2.04 -1.34 18.23
C GLU A 39 1.52 -0.51 19.41
N VAL A 40 0.65 0.48 19.16
CA VAL A 40 -0.03 1.23 20.22
C VAL A 40 -0.90 0.31 21.08
N MET A 41 -1.65 -0.60 20.46
CA MET A 41 -2.44 -1.62 21.17
C MET A 41 -1.54 -2.56 21.98
N ARG A 42 -0.42 -3.01 21.41
CA ARG A 42 0.55 -3.84 22.15
C ARG A 42 1.11 -3.10 23.36
N ASN A 43 1.46 -1.83 23.20
CA ASN A 43 2.02 -1.03 24.28
C ASN A 43 1.00 -0.76 25.39
N SER A 44 -0.27 -0.50 25.03
CA SER A 44 -1.33 -0.32 26.02
C SER A 44 -1.59 -1.60 26.82
N THR A 45 -1.61 -2.78 26.18
CA THR A 45 -1.75 -4.07 26.87
C THR A 45 -0.55 -4.37 27.75
N LYS A 46 0.69 -4.11 27.29
CA LYS A 46 1.89 -4.31 28.11
C LYS A 46 1.87 -3.46 29.38
N ARG A 47 1.46 -2.19 29.27
CA ARG A 47 1.34 -1.31 30.45
C ARG A 47 0.23 -1.76 31.42
N MET A 48 -0.83 -2.37 30.90
CA MET A 48 -1.90 -2.92 31.72
C MET A 48 -1.44 -4.17 32.47
N ILE A 49 -0.72 -5.08 31.79
CA ILE A 49 -0.21 -6.33 32.39
C ILE A 49 0.82 -6.07 33.51
N ASP A 50 1.63 -5.01 33.38
CA ASP A 50 2.63 -4.60 34.39
C ASP A 50 1.98 -4.07 35.68
N SER A 51 0.71 -3.65 35.61
CA SER A 51 -0.01 -3.08 36.75
C SER A 51 -0.86 -4.09 37.53
N GLU A 52 -1.08 -5.29 37.02
CA GLU A 52 -1.89 -6.33 37.65
C GLU A 52 -1.10 -7.63 37.74
N GLU A 53 -0.80 -8.07 38.97
CA GLU A 53 -0.10 -9.32 39.31
C GLU A 53 -0.99 -10.56 39.02
N THR A 54 -1.47 -10.68 37.80
CA THR A 54 -2.38 -11.74 37.36
C THR A 54 -1.58 -12.79 36.58
N VAL A 55 -1.51 -13.97 37.20
CA VAL A 55 -0.88 -15.19 36.71
C VAL A 55 -1.38 -15.56 35.30
N TRP A 56 -0.43 -15.65 34.36
CA TRP A 56 -0.35 -16.60 33.24
C TRP A 56 -1.64 -17.16 32.61
N GLU A 57 -2.57 -16.31 32.15
CA GLU A 57 -3.50 -16.78 31.11
C GLU A 57 -2.77 -16.68 29.76
N GLN A 58 -2.65 -17.82 29.08
CA GLN A 58 -1.93 -18.00 27.82
C GLN A 58 -2.25 -16.87 26.83
N TYR A 59 -1.21 -16.23 26.31
CA TYR A 59 -1.24 -15.08 25.39
C TYR A 59 -1.85 -15.48 24.03
N TYR A 60 -3.16 -15.73 23.98
CA TYR A 60 -3.90 -15.98 22.75
C TYR A 60 -4.20 -14.64 22.08
N TYR A 61 -3.40 -14.30 21.06
CA TYR A 61 -3.79 -13.25 20.14
C TYR A 61 -5.17 -13.62 19.55
N SER A 62 -6.16 -12.75 19.76
CA SER A 62 -7.48 -12.92 19.16
C SER A 62 -7.39 -12.87 17.63
N TRP A 63 -8.35 -13.52 16.96
CA TRP A 63 -8.52 -13.51 15.50
C TRP A 63 -8.39 -12.12 14.85
N SER A 64 -8.82 -11.07 15.53
CA SER A 64 -8.71 -9.69 15.04
C SER A 64 -7.27 -9.20 14.91
N PHE A 65 -6.36 -9.66 15.77
CA PHE A 65 -4.95 -9.30 15.72
C PHE A 65 -4.26 -9.95 14.52
N GLU A 66 -4.53 -11.24 14.29
CA GLU A 66 -4.06 -11.95 13.11
C GLU A 66 -4.64 -11.33 11.82
N CYS A 67 -5.91 -10.94 11.84
CA CYS A 67 -6.55 -10.21 10.74
C CYS A 67 -5.86 -8.86 10.47
N ALA A 68 -5.51 -8.11 11.52
CA ALA A 68 -4.79 -6.85 11.37
C ALA A 68 -3.39 -7.05 10.77
N CYS A 69 -2.64 -8.06 11.22
CA CYS A 69 -1.33 -8.40 10.68
C CYS A 69 -1.41 -8.87 9.21
N THR A 70 -2.37 -9.71 8.86
CA THR A 70 -2.57 -10.16 7.47
C THR A 70 -2.98 -9.00 6.57
N SER A 71 -3.89 -8.13 7.03
CA SER A 71 -4.29 -6.92 6.31
C SER A 71 -3.10 -5.97 6.09
N PHE A 72 -2.24 -5.77 7.10
CA PHE A 72 -1.00 -5.00 6.96
C PHE A 72 -0.11 -5.54 5.84
N VAL A 73 0.18 -6.85 5.85
CA VAL A 73 1.00 -7.49 4.82
C VAL A 73 0.37 -7.32 3.45
N LEU A 74 -0.93 -7.62 3.31
CA LEU A 74 -1.62 -7.49 2.02
C LEU A 74 -1.62 -6.06 1.50
N LEU A 75 -1.84 -5.05 2.35
CA LEU A 75 -1.87 -3.64 1.95
C LEU A 75 -0.50 -3.12 1.55
N VAL A 76 0.55 -3.50 2.27
CA VAL A 76 1.93 -3.09 1.95
C VAL A 76 2.40 -3.76 0.67
N PHE A 77 2.22 -5.08 0.54
CA PHE A 77 2.63 -5.79 -0.67
C PHE A 77 1.83 -5.36 -1.90
N SER A 78 0.52 -5.18 -1.79
CA SER A 78 -0.30 -4.68 -2.92
C SER A 78 0.04 -3.23 -3.26
N GLY A 79 0.21 -2.35 -2.28
CA GLY A 79 0.62 -0.96 -2.49
C GLY A 79 1.98 -0.85 -3.18
N LEU A 80 2.96 -1.63 -2.74
CA LEU A 80 4.30 -1.66 -3.34
C LEU A 80 4.28 -2.28 -4.75
N SER A 81 3.54 -3.38 -4.95
CA SER A 81 3.39 -4.01 -6.25
C SER A 81 2.72 -3.09 -7.26
N LEU A 82 1.64 -2.40 -6.85
CA LEU A 82 0.99 -1.38 -7.69
C LEU A 82 1.94 -0.24 -8.04
N LEU A 83 2.77 0.21 -7.09
CA LEU A 83 3.74 1.27 -7.32
C LEU A 83 4.83 0.83 -8.32
N ILE A 84 5.34 -0.40 -8.21
CA ILE A 84 6.32 -0.96 -9.14
C ILE A 84 5.71 -1.12 -10.53
N ILE A 85 4.47 -1.62 -10.65
CA ILE A 85 3.78 -1.78 -11.94
C ILE A 85 3.47 -0.41 -12.57
N SER A 86 3.17 0.60 -11.76
CA SER A 86 2.88 1.98 -12.23
C SER A 86 4.13 2.80 -12.52
N MET A 87 5.29 2.32 -12.11
CA MET A 87 6.57 2.92 -12.46
C MET A 87 7.03 2.30 -13.78
N PRO A 88 7.34 3.12 -14.80
CA PRO A 88 7.97 2.61 -16.02
C PRO A 88 9.27 1.91 -15.64
N GLN A 89 9.50 0.76 -16.27
CA GLN A 89 10.65 -0.07 -15.99
C GLN A 89 11.94 0.74 -16.14
N MET A 90 12.94 0.44 -15.30
CA MET A 90 14.22 1.15 -15.38
C MET A 90 14.78 1.06 -16.81
N PRO A 91 15.09 2.21 -17.44
CA PRO A 91 15.56 2.27 -18.81
C PRO A 91 16.86 1.47 -18.92
N ARG A 92 16.92 0.55 -19.88
CA ARG A 92 18.06 -0.36 -20.06
C ARG A 92 19.11 0.22 -21.00
N ASN A 93 18.73 1.26 -21.75
CA ASN A 93 19.56 1.92 -22.75
C ASN A 93 19.68 3.41 -22.46
N PRO A 94 20.83 4.04 -22.83
CA PRO A 94 21.18 5.40 -22.41
C PRO A 94 20.33 6.52 -23.04
N TRP A 95 19.44 6.20 -23.99
CA TRP A 95 18.53 7.16 -24.62
C TRP A 95 17.07 7.01 -24.17
N GLU A 96 16.73 6.00 -23.37
CA GLU A 96 15.41 5.91 -22.74
C GLU A 96 15.40 6.76 -21.47
N THR A 97 14.39 7.61 -21.32
CA THR A 97 14.11 8.31 -20.07
C THR A 97 12.94 7.65 -19.35
N CYS A 98 12.99 7.61 -18.02
CA CYS A 98 11.96 7.01 -17.15
C CYS A 98 10.56 7.65 -17.30
N MET A 99 10.35 8.61 -18.19
CA MET A 99 9.09 9.26 -18.52
C MET A 99 9.22 9.82 -19.94
N ASP A 100 9.56 8.95 -20.89
CA ASP A 100 9.58 9.33 -22.30
C ASP A 100 8.16 9.69 -22.75
N ALA A 101 8.04 10.78 -23.51
CA ALA A 101 6.80 11.13 -24.16
C ALA A 101 6.39 9.96 -25.08
N GLU A 102 5.13 9.54 -24.99
CA GLU A 102 4.53 8.64 -25.98
C GLU A 102 4.87 9.21 -27.37
N PRO A 103 5.39 8.39 -28.31
CA PRO A 103 5.75 8.90 -29.63
C PRO A 103 4.49 9.51 -30.23
N ASP A 104 4.52 10.81 -30.48
CA ASP A 104 3.45 11.56 -31.13
C ASP A 104 2.93 10.69 -32.25
N SER A 105 1.63 10.37 -32.17
CA SER A 105 0.90 9.70 -33.23
C SER A 105 1.28 10.38 -34.53
N MET A 106 2.09 9.68 -35.32
CA MET A 106 2.53 10.08 -36.64
C MET A 106 1.26 10.47 -37.39
N GLU A 107 1.04 11.78 -37.53
CA GLU A 107 0.01 12.32 -38.40
C GLU A 107 0.23 11.65 -39.76
N PRO A 108 -0.74 10.91 -40.31
CA PRO A 108 -0.61 10.47 -41.69
C PRO A 108 -0.63 11.74 -42.54
N LEU A 109 0.54 12.07 -43.06
CA LEU A 109 0.72 13.09 -44.08
C LEU A 109 0.13 12.53 -45.37
N ASP A 110 -1.16 12.74 -45.61
CA ASP A 110 -1.85 12.77 -46.92
C ASP A 110 -3.26 13.37 -46.80
#